data_AF-A0AAV4AZG2-F1
#
_entry.id   AF-A0AAV4AZG2-F1
#
_cell.length_a   1.000
_cell.length_b   1.000
_cell.length_c   1.000
_cell.angle_alpha   90.00
_cell.angle_beta   90.00
_cell.angle_gamma   90.00
#
_symmetry.space_group_name_H-M   'P 1'
#
loop_
_entity.id
_entity.type
_entity.pdbx_description
1 polymer ?
#
loop_
_entity_poly.entity_id
_entity_poly.type
_entity_poly.pdbx_seq_one_letter_code
_entity_poly.pdbx_strand_id
1 'polypeptide(L)'
;MCRPSDLAPRAGVMRDQIYFNDDGSMTVLFYGIKNDTDRHGFEVRIGRSECALTDPVLCLKDYIRRTNQNITESQKQPVFITLLPPFKALSAQSVGTILRQSIADAGLDESFTPRSFRPTGATAAVVGGVEPHVARSLWR
;
A
#
# COMPACT_ATOMS: atom_id res chain seq x y z
N MET A 1 -0.26 7.12 6.61
CA MET A 1 -0.69 5.86 7.26
C MET A 1 -1.65 5.11 6.34
N CYS A 2 -1.22 4.09 5.58
CA CYS A 2 -2.04 3.45 4.53
C CYS A 2 -2.78 2.19 5.03
N ARG A 3 -4.10 2.19 4.94
CA ARG A 3 -5.00 1.04 5.20
C ARG A 3 -5.31 0.33 3.88
N PRO A 4 -5.74 -0.94 3.90
CA PRO A 4 -6.30 -1.59 2.71
C PRO A 4 -7.46 -0.83 2.04
N SER A 5 -8.21 -0.01 2.80
CA SER A 5 -9.23 0.89 2.25
C SER A 5 -8.66 2.07 1.46
N ASP A 6 -7.43 2.46 1.78
CA ASP A 6 -6.70 3.56 1.13
C ASP A 6 -5.99 3.04 -0.15
N LEU A 7 -6.19 1.77 -0.49
CA LEU A 7 -5.83 1.16 -1.77
C LEU A 7 -7.06 0.92 -2.68
N ALA A 8 -8.27 1.28 -2.21
CA ALA A 8 -9.56 0.97 -2.85
C ALA A 8 -10.25 2.26 -3.37
N PRO A 9 -11.10 2.22 -4.42
CA PRO A 9 -11.40 3.34 -5.33
C PRO A 9 -11.95 4.66 -4.74
N ARG A 10 -12.41 4.69 -3.48
CA ARG A 10 -12.84 5.94 -2.82
C ARG A 10 -11.71 6.69 -2.10
N ALA A 11 -10.57 6.03 -1.86
CA ALA A 11 -9.38 6.59 -1.22
C ALA A 11 -8.08 5.95 -1.77
N GLY A 12 -8.19 5.27 -2.92
CA GLY A 12 -7.19 4.36 -3.45
C GLY A 12 -6.09 5.09 -4.20
N VAL A 13 -4.87 4.55 -4.11
CA VAL A 13 -3.74 5.07 -4.89
C VAL A 13 -4.06 4.97 -6.38
N MET A 14 -4.07 6.12 -7.03
CA MET A 14 -4.21 6.33 -8.47
C MET A 14 -2.83 6.35 -9.12
N ARG A 15 -2.77 6.08 -10.43
CA ARG A 15 -1.48 5.98 -11.14
C ARG A 15 -0.74 7.30 -11.22
N ASP A 16 -1.47 8.41 -11.32
CA ASP A 16 -0.92 9.77 -11.25
C ASP A 16 -0.39 10.16 -9.84
N GLN A 17 -0.58 9.30 -8.84
CA GLN A 17 -0.01 9.46 -7.50
C GLN A 17 1.30 8.68 -7.29
N ILE A 18 1.80 7.97 -8.32
CA ILE A 18 3.04 7.19 -8.23
C ILE A 18 4.10 7.80 -9.13
N TYR A 19 5.25 8.10 -8.54
CA TYR A 19 6.42 8.62 -9.25
C TYR A 19 7.60 7.67 -9.03
N PHE A 20 8.26 7.27 -10.11
CA PHE A 20 9.53 6.56 -10.05
C PHE A 20 10.65 7.58 -10.21
N ASN A 21 11.52 7.69 -9.20
CA ASN A 21 12.56 8.70 -9.11
C ASN A 21 13.86 8.24 -9.80
N ASP A 22 14.72 9.19 -10.17
CA ASP A 22 16.00 8.92 -10.85
C ASP A 22 16.99 8.14 -9.98
N ASP A 23 16.90 8.27 -8.65
CA ASP A 23 17.71 7.50 -7.70
C ASP A 23 17.22 6.04 -7.53
N GLY A 24 16.22 5.63 -8.32
CA GLY A 24 15.65 4.29 -8.30
C GLY A 24 14.58 4.07 -7.23
N SER A 25 14.29 5.06 -6.37
CA SER A 25 13.21 4.98 -5.39
C SER A 25 11.83 5.27 -6.02
N MET A 26 10.78 5.11 -5.23
CA MET A 26 9.40 5.41 -5.62
C MET A 26 8.74 6.34 -4.62
N THR A 27 8.00 7.35 -5.09
CA THR A 27 7.17 8.21 -4.26
C THR A 27 5.69 7.88 -4.50
N VAL A 28 4.93 7.71 -3.42
CA VAL A 28 3.48 7.53 -3.46
C VAL A 28 2.80 8.68 -2.73
N LEU A 29 1.95 9.42 -3.43
CA LEU A 29 1.18 10.53 -2.89
C LEU A 29 -0.16 10.05 -2.36
N PHE A 30 -0.48 10.38 -1.12
CA PHE A 30 -1.76 10.08 -0.51
C PHE A 30 -2.52 11.38 -0.25
N TYR A 31 -3.62 11.61 -0.97
CA TYR A 31 -4.47 12.77 -0.77
C TYR A 31 -5.59 12.42 0.23
N GLY A 32 -5.55 13.02 1.43
CA GLY A 32 -6.61 12.98 2.46
C GLY A 32 -7.04 11.58 2.93
N ILE A 33 -6.46 11.08 4.03
CA ILE A 33 -6.94 9.84 4.68
C ILE A 33 -8.07 10.16 5.65
N LYS A 34 -8.93 9.16 5.94
CA LYS A 34 -10.09 9.23 6.86
C LYS A 34 -9.83 9.86 8.25
N ASN A 35 -8.59 10.05 8.68
CA ASN A 35 -8.21 10.62 9.98
C ASN A 35 -7.29 11.85 9.87
N ASP A 36 -7.17 12.46 8.68
CA ASP A 36 -6.39 13.67 8.50
C ASP A 36 -7.30 14.89 8.76
N THR A 37 -7.13 15.53 9.92
CA THR A 37 -7.94 16.68 10.35
C THR A 37 -7.90 17.82 9.34
N ASP A 38 -6.78 17.96 8.62
CA ASP A 38 -6.52 19.07 7.70
C ASP A 38 -6.52 18.64 6.22
N ARG A 39 -6.63 17.32 5.95
CA ARG A 39 -6.65 16.71 4.61
C ARG A 39 -5.50 17.12 3.67
N HIS A 40 -4.39 17.63 4.20
CA HIS A 40 -3.24 18.05 3.38
C HIS A 40 -2.58 16.90 2.63
N GLY A 41 -2.86 15.66 3.02
CA GLY A 41 -2.21 14.51 2.42
C GLY A 41 -0.75 14.39 2.85
N PHE A 42 -0.08 13.34 2.40
CA PHE A 42 1.32 13.09 2.70
C PHE A 42 1.93 12.23 1.61
N GLU A 43 3.25 12.30 1.49
CA GLU A 43 4.02 11.47 0.59
C GLU A 43 4.75 10.37 1.34
N VAL A 44 4.92 9.23 0.67
CA VAL A 44 5.75 8.13 1.16
C VAL A 44 6.79 7.83 0.10
N ARG A 45 8.06 8.00 0.47
CA ARG A 45 9.19 7.55 -0.35
C ARG A 45 9.57 6.13 0.06
N ILE A 46 9.64 5.24 -0.93
CA ILE A 46 9.96 3.82 -0.77
C ILE A 46 11.26 3.56 -1.53
N GLY A 47 12.29 3.14 -0.80
CA GLY A 47 13.58 2.75 -1.36
C GLY A 47 13.53 1.37 -2.03
N ARG A 48 14.54 1.10 -2.84
CA ARG A 48 14.77 -0.25 -3.36
C ARG A 48 15.22 -1.21 -2.26
N SER A 49 14.95 -2.49 -2.49
CA SER A 49 15.54 -3.57 -1.71
C SER A 49 16.82 -4.05 -2.39
N GLU A 50 17.79 -4.52 -1.61
CA GLU A 50 18.96 -5.23 -2.14
C GLU A 50 18.55 -6.56 -2.78
N CYS A 51 17.49 -7.19 -2.24
CA CYS A 51 16.94 -8.43 -2.75
C CYS A 51 15.81 -8.16 -3.76
N ALA A 52 16.01 -8.57 -5.01
CA ALA A 52 15.01 -8.38 -6.07
C ALA A 52 13.66 -9.06 -5.79
N LEU A 53 13.65 -10.18 -5.04
CA LEU A 53 12.41 -10.90 -4.67
C LEU A 53 11.53 -10.11 -3.71
N THR A 54 12.11 -9.20 -2.93
CA THR A 54 11.41 -8.38 -1.95
C THR A 54 11.45 -6.89 -2.30
N ASP A 55 11.92 -6.52 -3.48
CA ASP A 55 12.00 -5.13 -3.93
C ASP A 55 10.60 -4.60 -4.28
N PRO A 56 10.04 -3.68 -3.47
CA PRO A 56 8.69 -3.17 -3.68
C PRO A 56 8.59 -2.28 -4.93
N VAL A 57 9.69 -1.60 -5.29
CA VAL A 57 9.74 -0.71 -6.45
C VAL A 57 9.72 -1.53 -7.73
N LEU A 58 10.55 -2.58 -7.80
CA LEU A 58 10.56 -3.50 -8.95
C LEU A 58 9.23 -4.23 -9.09
N CYS A 59 8.69 -4.73 -7.98
CA CYS A 59 7.38 -5.39 -7.95
C CYS A 59 6.28 -4.50 -8.56
N LEU A 60 6.20 -3.23 -8.15
CA LEU A 60 5.16 -2.34 -8.65
C LEU A 60 5.38 -1.93 -10.11
N LYS A 61 6.64 -1.70 -10.54
CA LYS A 61 6.97 -1.46 -11.96
C LYS A 61 6.49 -2.61 -12.83
N ASP A 62 6.78 -3.85 -12.42
CA ASP A 62 6.36 -5.04 -13.16
C ASP A 62 4.85 -5.21 -13.18
N TYR A 63 4.17 -4.95 -12.07
CA TYR A 63 2.71 -4.97 -12.01
C TYR A 63 2.10 -3.96 -12.97
N ILE A 64 2.55 -2.70 -12.95
CA ILE A 64 2.05 -1.63 -13.83
C ILE A 64 2.28 -2.01 -15.30
N ARG A 65 3.49 -2.48 -15.64
CA ARG A 65 3.84 -2.93 -16.99
C ARG A 65 2.90 -4.04 -17.50
N ARG A 66 2.61 -5.04 -16.66
CA ARG A 66 1.75 -6.18 -17.02
C ARG A 66 0.26 -5.81 -17.13
N THR A 67 -0.17 -4.79 -16.40
CA THR A 67 -1.58 -4.36 -16.36
C THR A 67 -1.87 -3.20 -17.30
N ASN A 68 -0.86 -2.58 -17.91
CA ASN A 68 -1.01 -1.35 -18.71
C ASN A 68 -1.95 -1.51 -19.91
N GLN A 69 -1.95 -2.70 -20.54
CA GLN A 69 -2.81 -3.01 -21.70
C GLN A 69 -4.30 -3.11 -21.38
N ASN A 70 -4.66 -3.25 -20.09
CA ASN A 70 -6.04 -3.42 -19.64
C ASN A 70 -6.71 -2.08 -19.28
N ILE A 71 -6.00 -0.98 -19.50
CA ILE A 71 -6.34 0.36 -19.02
C ILE A 71 -6.53 1.27 -20.23
N THR A 72 -7.65 1.97 -20.28
CA THR A 72 -7.84 3.08 -21.22
C THR A 72 -6.95 4.25 -20.77
N GLU A 73 -6.26 4.91 -21.71
CA GLU A 73 -5.10 5.82 -21.53
C GLU A 73 -5.18 6.93 -20.46
N SER A 74 -6.29 7.11 -19.74
CA SER A 74 -6.37 8.11 -18.68
C SER A 74 -5.50 7.72 -17.47
N GLN A 75 -4.57 8.60 -17.10
CA GLN A 75 -3.75 8.45 -15.89
C GLN A 75 -4.54 8.52 -14.57
N LYS A 76 -5.84 8.87 -14.66
CA LYS A 76 -6.78 8.95 -13.53
C LYS A 76 -7.41 7.60 -13.18
N GLN A 77 -6.64 6.51 -13.32
CA GLN A 77 -7.10 5.17 -13.02
C GLN A 77 -6.47 4.62 -11.75
N PRO A 78 -7.20 3.74 -11.02
CA PRO A 78 -6.66 3.02 -9.88
C PRO A 78 -5.40 2.26 -10.28
N VAL A 79 -4.41 2.22 -9.40
CA VAL A 79 -3.21 1.40 -9.60
C VAL A 79 -3.59 -0.06 -9.60
N PHE A 80 -4.28 -0.51 -8.56
CA PHE A 80 -4.65 -1.90 -8.38
C PHE A 80 -6.04 -2.20 -8.96
N ILE A 81 -6.07 -3.02 -10.00
CA ILE A 81 -7.27 -3.38 -10.75
C ILE A 81 -7.57 -4.88 -10.69
N THR A 82 -8.81 -5.25 -10.97
CA THR A 82 -9.20 -6.64 -11.26
C THR A 82 -8.53 -7.09 -12.55
N LEU A 83 -8.15 -8.37 -12.64
CA LEU A 83 -7.54 -8.94 -13.85
C LEU A 83 -8.56 -9.47 -14.86
N LEU A 84 -9.85 -9.45 -14.50
CA LEU A 84 -10.94 -9.76 -15.40
C LEU A 84 -11.65 -8.47 -15.84
N PRO A 85 -12.13 -8.38 -17.10
CA PRO A 85 -12.98 -7.30 -17.54
C PRO A 85 -14.18 -7.11 -16.59
N PRO A 86 -14.57 -5.85 -16.28
CA PRO A 86 -14.12 -4.62 -16.92
C PRO A 86 -12.97 -3.91 -16.18
N PHE A 87 -12.05 -4.66 -15.54
CA PHE A 87 -10.81 -4.12 -14.96
C PHE A 87 -11.02 -3.01 -13.91
N LYS A 88 -11.97 -3.23 -13.00
CA LYS A 88 -12.32 -2.25 -11.96
C LYS A 88 -11.24 -2.17 -10.90
N ALA A 89 -11.22 -1.08 -10.13
CA ALA A 89 -10.39 -1.01 -8.92
C ALA A 89 -10.66 -2.19 -7.97
N LEU A 90 -9.61 -2.68 -7.31
CA LEU A 90 -9.79 -3.69 -6.26
C LEU A 90 -10.57 -3.14 -5.07
N SER A 91 -11.46 -3.96 -4.53
CA SER A 91 -12.17 -3.64 -3.28
C SER A 91 -11.26 -3.86 -2.06
N ALA A 92 -11.52 -3.15 -0.97
CA ALA A 92 -10.80 -3.37 0.29
C ALA A 92 -10.95 -4.82 0.81
N GLN A 93 -12.08 -5.46 0.53
CA GLN A 93 -12.31 -6.87 0.84
C GLN A 93 -11.38 -7.77 0.03
N SER A 94 -11.27 -7.53 -1.29
CA SER A 94 -10.37 -8.29 -2.17
C SER A 94 -8.91 -8.16 -1.74
N VAL A 95 -8.45 -6.94 -1.42
CA VAL A 95 -7.11 -6.70 -0.86
C VAL A 95 -6.91 -7.46 0.45
N GLY A 96 -7.91 -7.43 1.34
CA GLY A 96 -7.87 -8.17 2.60
C GLY A 96 -7.83 -9.68 2.44
N THR A 97 -8.48 -10.24 1.41
CA THR A 97 -8.42 -11.67 1.06
C THR A 97 -7.04 -12.03 0.50
N ILE A 98 -6.49 -11.23 -0.42
CA ILE A 98 -5.15 -11.44 -0.98
C ILE A 98 -4.11 -11.47 0.14
N LEU A 99 -4.14 -10.50 1.05
CA LEU A 99 -3.21 -10.45 2.18
C LEU A 99 -3.34 -11.67 3.10
N ARG A 100 -4.58 -12.13 3.39
CA ARG A 100 -4.78 -13.36 4.18
C ARG A 100 -4.17 -14.58 3.50
N GLN A 101 -4.37 -14.71 2.18
CA GLN A 101 -3.79 -15.80 1.43
C GLN A 101 -2.27 -15.74 1.45
N SER A 102 -1.68 -14.56 1.22
CA SER A 102 -0.22 -14.39 1.26
C SER A 102 0.41 -14.68 2.63
N ILE A 103 -0.29 -14.37 3.74
CA ILE A 103 0.14 -14.74 5.09
C ILE A 103 0.20 -16.27 5.23
N ALA A 104 -0.88 -16.95 4.81
CA ALA A 104 -0.97 -18.40 4.88
C ALA A 104 0.08 -19.08 3.98
N ASP A 105 0.26 -18.60 2.75
CA ASP A 105 1.25 -19.11 1.80
C ASP A 105 2.70 -18.92 2.29
N ALA A 106 2.94 -17.86 3.05
CA ALA A 106 4.24 -17.60 3.69
C ALA A 106 4.49 -18.46 4.95
N GLY A 107 3.51 -19.26 5.38
CA GLY A 107 3.61 -20.08 6.59
C GLY A 107 3.65 -19.26 7.88
N LEU A 108 3.14 -18.02 7.86
CA LEU A 108 3.02 -17.19 9.05
C LEU A 108 1.87 -17.68 9.93
N ASP A 109 2.02 -17.54 11.24
CA ASP A 109 1.00 -17.98 12.18
C ASP A 109 -0.30 -17.12 12.11
N GLU A 110 -1.35 -17.61 12.76
CA GLU A 110 -2.67 -16.96 12.78
C GLU A 110 -2.70 -15.60 13.49
N SER A 111 -1.60 -15.19 14.16
CA SER A 111 -1.50 -13.88 14.78
C SER A 111 -1.30 -12.76 13.75
N PHE A 112 -0.84 -13.10 12.54
CA PHE A 112 -0.74 -12.16 11.43
C PHE A 112 -2.10 -12.00 10.74
N THR A 113 -2.53 -10.74 10.61
CA THR A 113 -3.75 -10.39 9.88
C THR A 113 -3.43 -9.33 8.83
N PRO A 114 -4.32 -9.04 7.86
CA PRO A 114 -4.14 -7.91 6.95
C PRO A 114 -3.94 -6.56 7.64
N ARG A 115 -4.28 -6.44 8.93
CA ARG A 115 -4.04 -5.23 9.72
C ARG A 115 -2.58 -5.11 10.19
N SER A 116 -1.85 -6.22 10.26
CA SER A 116 -0.44 -6.26 10.68
C SER A 116 0.49 -5.52 9.71
N PHE A 117 0.08 -5.38 8.45
CA PHE A 117 0.85 -4.67 7.41
C PHE A 117 0.52 -3.17 7.31
N ARG A 118 -0.27 -2.63 8.25
CA ARG A 118 -0.52 -1.19 8.33
C ARG A 118 0.65 -0.53 9.05
N PRO A 119 1.26 0.53 8.50
CA PRO A 119 1.96 1.47 9.37
C PRO A 119 0.91 2.02 10.33
N THR A 120 1.13 1.93 11.63
CA THR A 120 0.22 2.42 12.67
C THR A 120 0.80 3.64 13.37
N GLY A 121 0.01 4.31 14.22
CA GLY A 121 0.56 5.27 15.18
C GLY A 121 1.62 4.62 16.08
N ALA A 122 1.51 3.32 16.35
CA ALA A 122 2.54 2.55 17.05
C ALA A 122 3.83 2.39 16.22
N THR A 123 3.75 2.23 14.89
CA THR A 123 4.93 2.23 14.01
C THR A 123 5.64 3.59 14.02
N ALA A 124 4.88 4.69 13.97
CA ALA A 124 5.43 6.04 14.08
C ALA A 124 6.03 6.32 15.46
N ALA A 125 5.40 5.84 16.53
CA ALA A 125 5.90 5.96 17.90
C ALA A 125 7.21 5.17 18.10
N VAL A 126 7.29 3.93 17.59
CA VAL A 126 8.52 3.13 17.63
C VAL A 126 9.66 3.78 16.85
N VAL A 127 9.37 4.31 15.65
CA VAL A 127 10.34 5.08 14.87
C VAL A 127 10.77 6.37 15.60
N GLY A 128 9.88 6.97 16.39
CA GLY A 128 10.17 8.11 17.27
C GLY A 128 10.86 7.76 18.60
N GLY A 129 11.29 6.51 18.80
CA GLY A 129 12.03 6.07 19.99
C GLY A 129 11.16 5.57 21.16
N VAL A 130 9.86 5.37 20.95
CA VAL A 130 8.98 4.76 21.96
C VAL A 130 9.15 3.25 21.97
N GLU A 131 9.40 2.69 23.14
CA GLU A 131 9.55 1.25 23.34
C GLU A 131 8.34 0.46 22.76
N PRO A 132 8.57 -0.60 21.94
CA PRO A 132 7.50 -1.30 21.21
C PRO A 132 6.36 -1.84 22.07
N HIS A 133 6.62 -2.19 23.33
CA HIS A 133 5.60 -2.68 24.25
C HIS A 133 4.66 -1.55 24.74
N VAL A 134 5.18 -0.32 24.87
CA VAL A 134 4.40 0.89 25.21
C VAL A 134 3.60 1.38 24.00
N ALA A 135 4.20 1.33 22.81
CA ALA A 135 3.51 1.67 21.57
C ALA A 135 2.29 0.76 21.32
N ARG A 136 2.33 -0.51 21.75
CA ARG A 136 1.19 -1.45 21.67
C ARG A 136 0.07 -1.16 22.68
N SER A 137 0.38 -0.64 23.87
CA SER A 137 -0.63 -0.39 24.92
C SER A 137 -1.43 0.89 24.67
N LEU A 138 -0.82 1.90 24.03
CA LEU A 138 -1.46 3.19 23.70
C LEU A 138 -2.59 3.09 22.66
N TRP A 139 -2.77 1.94 22.02
CA TRP A 139 -3.72 1.75 20.92
C TRP A 139 -4.71 0.59 21.14
N ARG A 140 -4.81 0.06 22.38
CA ARG A 140 -5.95 -0.75 22.81
C ARG A 140 -7.13 0.15 23.16
#